data_AF-A0A8S9FG56-F1
#
_entry.id   AF-A0A8S9FG56-F1
#
_cell.length_a   1.000
_cell.length_b   1.000
_cell.length_c   1.000
_cell.angle_alpha   90.00
_cell.angle_beta   90.00
_cell.angle_gamma   90.00
#
_symmetry.space_group_name_H-M   'P 1'
#
loop_
_entity.id
_entity.type
_entity.pdbx_description
1 polymer ?
#
loop_
_entity_poly.entity_id
_entity_poly.type
_entity_poly.pdbx_seq_one_letter_code
_entity_poly.pdbx_strand_id
1 'polypeptide(L)'
;MAQKEEEMSRALSKNMELENLLRKMETENQTWQRVARENESMVATLNSTLEKVRERAVVNDATTAEDEGSFCGGDDGDGGGCCLNCGSYGETRVLFLPCRHLCCCTGCEDGLVLCPICNTPKKNRIEAFVF
;
A
#
# COMPACT_ATOMS: atom_id res chain seq x y z
N MET A 1 -2.65 26.43 -63.75
CA MET A 1 -2.23 25.05 -63.47
C MET A 1 -1.32 25.01 -62.24
N ALA A 2 -0.19 25.72 -62.24
CA ALA A 2 0.76 25.75 -61.12
C ALA A 2 0.17 26.07 -59.72
N GLN A 3 -0.71 27.07 -59.60
CA GLN A 3 -1.32 27.43 -58.30
C GLN A 3 -2.16 26.29 -57.70
N LYS A 4 -2.91 25.56 -58.53
CA LYS A 4 -3.70 24.40 -58.10
C LYS A 4 -2.81 23.23 -57.69
N GLU A 5 -1.66 23.08 -58.34
CA GLU A 5 -0.68 22.04 -58.04
C GLU A 5 0.04 22.31 -56.71
N GLU A 6 0.36 23.58 -56.42
CA GLU A 6 0.91 24.00 -55.12
C GLU A 6 -0.11 23.83 -53.98
N GLU A 7 -1.37 24.19 -54.21
CA GLU A 7 -2.46 23.93 -53.26
C GLU A 7 -2.64 22.44 -52.99
N MET A 8 -2.58 21.60 -54.02
CA MET A 8 -2.65 20.15 -53.89
C MET A 8 -1.46 19.59 -53.09
N SER A 9 -0.24 20.05 -53.36
CA SER A 9 0.95 19.64 -52.61
C SER A 9 0.86 20.02 -51.13
N ARG A 10 0.42 21.25 -50.83
CA ARG A 10 0.20 21.71 -49.43
C ARG A 10 -0.86 20.88 -48.72
N ALA A 11 -1.94 20.52 -49.41
CA ALA A 11 -2.99 19.66 -48.84
C ALA A 11 -2.46 18.25 -48.52
N LEU A 12 -1.64 17.67 -49.41
CA LEU A 12 -1.02 16.36 -49.19
C LEU A 12 -0.05 16.35 -48.01
N SER A 13 0.79 17.39 -47.87
CA SER A 13 1.70 17.53 -46.71
C SER A 13 0.93 17.55 -45.39
N LYS A 14 -0.10 18.40 -45.32
CA LYS A 14 -0.95 18.51 -44.12
C LYS A 14 -1.67 17.21 -43.81
N ASN A 15 -2.17 16.51 -44.82
CA ASN A 15 -2.84 15.23 -44.61
C ASN A 15 -1.86 14.20 -44.00
N MET A 16 -0.65 14.12 -44.54
CA MET A 16 0.39 13.22 -44.01
C MET A 16 0.80 13.58 -42.57
N GLU A 17 0.92 14.87 -42.24
CA GLU A 17 1.19 15.33 -40.87
C GLU A 17 0.08 14.92 -39.90
N LEU A 18 -1.19 15.13 -40.28
CA LEU A 18 -2.33 14.75 -39.46
C LEU A 18 -2.42 13.24 -39.23
N GLU A 19 -2.18 12.44 -40.26
CA GLU A 19 -2.12 10.99 -40.11
C GLU A 19 -0.99 10.54 -39.17
N ASN A 20 0.18 11.18 -39.24
CA ASN A 20 1.29 10.88 -38.33
C ASN A 20 0.94 11.22 -36.88
N LEU A 21 0.29 12.36 -36.65
CA LEU A 21 -0.17 12.75 -35.31
C LEU A 21 -1.22 11.78 -34.78
N LEU A 22 -2.16 11.36 -35.62
CA LEU A 22 -3.19 10.39 -35.26
C LEU A 22 -2.56 9.04 -34.88
N ARG A 23 -1.65 8.52 -35.70
CA ARG A 23 -0.90 7.29 -35.41
C ARG A 23 -0.14 7.40 -34.09
N LYS A 24 0.55 8.52 -33.85
CA LYS A 24 1.28 8.75 -32.60
C LYS A 24 0.34 8.72 -31.39
N MET A 25 -0.74 9.49 -31.41
CA MET A 25 -1.70 9.54 -30.32
C MET A 25 -2.35 8.17 -30.06
N GLU A 26 -2.64 7.41 -31.12
CA GLU A 26 -3.19 6.06 -30.99
C GLU A 26 -2.21 5.11 -30.30
N THR A 27 -0.92 5.14 -30.67
CA THR A 27 0.11 4.31 -30.00
C THR A 27 0.30 4.70 -28.53
N GLU A 28 0.27 5.99 -28.19
CA GLU A 28 0.35 6.46 -26.81
C GLU A 28 -0.87 5.98 -26.00
N ASN A 29 -2.08 6.11 -26.56
CA ASN A 29 -3.31 5.65 -25.92
C ASN A 29 -3.27 4.14 -25.65
N GLN A 30 -2.89 3.34 -26.64
CA GLN A 30 -2.74 1.89 -26.48
C GLN A 30 -1.71 1.51 -25.40
N THR A 31 -0.62 2.26 -25.30
CA THR A 31 0.41 2.06 -24.27
C THR A 31 -0.16 2.32 -22.88
N TRP A 32 -0.87 3.44 -22.69
CA TRP A 32 -1.50 3.76 -21.41
C TRP A 32 -2.60 2.78 -21.03
N GLN A 33 -3.42 2.33 -21.99
CA GLN A 33 -4.42 1.30 -21.74
C GLN A 33 -3.79 -0.03 -21.31
N ARG A 34 -2.64 -0.40 -21.88
CA ARG A 34 -1.91 -1.60 -21.46
C ARG A 34 -1.47 -1.50 -20.00
N VAL A 35 -0.82 -0.40 -19.64
CA VAL A 35 -0.38 -0.14 -18.26
C VAL A 35 -1.56 -0.16 -17.30
N ALA A 36 -2.69 0.45 -17.68
CA ALA A 36 -3.92 0.43 -16.87
C ALA A 36 -4.43 -1.00 -16.65
N ARG A 37 -4.53 -1.81 -17.71
CA ARG A 37 -4.96 -3.22 -17.61
C ARG A 37 -4.02 -4.08 -16.76
N GLU A 38 -2.71 -3.88 -16.90
CA GLU A 38 -1.72 -4.57 -16.06
C GLU A 38 -1.88 -4.19 -14.58
N ASN A 39 -2.07 -2.90 -14.29
CA ASN A 39 -2.35 -2.42 -12.94
C ASN A 39 -3.65 -3.00 -12.36
N GLU A 40 -4.73 -3.03 -13.15
CA GLU A 40 -6.00 -3.66 -12.76
C GLU A 40 -5.82 -5.15 -12.43
N SER A 41 -5.09 -5.89 -13.25
CA SER A 41 -4.78 -7.31 -13.02
C SER A 41 -3.97 -7.52 -11.74
N MET A 42 -2.98 -6.65 -11.48
CA MET A 42 -2.19 -6.70 -10.25
C MET A 42 -3.06 -6.45 -9.03
N VAL A 43 -3.92 -5.42 -9.07
CA VAL A 43 -4.85 -5.09 -7.97
C VAL A 43 -5.83 -6.24 -7.73
N ALA A 44 -6.40 -6.83 -8.79
CA ALA A 44 -7.29 -7.98 -8.66
C ALA A 44 -6.60 -9.19 -7.98
N THR A 45 -5.35 -9.45 -8.33
CA THR A 45 -4.55 -10.52 -7.73
C THR A 45 -4.27 -10.26 -6.24
N LEU A 46 -3.88 -9.03 -5.91
CA LEU A 46 -3.65 -8.61 -4.53
C LEU A 46 -4.93 -8.72 -3.69
N ASN A 47 -6.06 -8.23 -4.20
CA ASN A 47 -7.35 -8.32 -3.53
C ASN A 47 -7.76 -9.78 -3.26
N SER A 48 -7.66 -10.65 -4.26
CA SER A 48 -7.94 -12.08 -4.07
C SER A 48 -7.02 -12.73 -3.02
N THR A 49 -5.76 -12.30 -2.96
CA THR A 49 -4.81 -12.79 -1.94
C THR A 49 -5.21 -12.32 -0.54
N LEU A 50 -5.62 -11.05 -0.39
CA LEU A 50 -6.10 -10.51 0.87
C LEU A 50 -7.37 -11.21 1.36
N GLU A 51 -8.32 -11.48 0.47
CA GLU A 51 -9.54 -12.24 0.80
C GLU A 51 -9.20 -13.63 1.33
N LYS A 52 -8.31 -14.37 0.66
CA LYS A 52 -7.84 -15.68 1.12
C LYS A 52 -7.18 -15.64 2.49
N VAL A 53 -6.36 -14.61 2.77
CA VAL A 53 -5.74 -14.44 4.09
C VAL A 53 -6.80 -14.13 5.15
N ARG A 54 -7.78 -13.28 4.83
CA ARG A 54 -8.90 -12.97 5.73
C ARG A 54 -9.73 -14.21 6.06
N GLU A 55 -10.05 -15.03 5.07
CA GLU A 55 -10.78 -16.29 5.28
C GLU A 55 -9.99 -17.27 6.16
N ARG A 56 -8.67 -17.42 5.93
CA ARG A 56 -7.81 -18.27 6.77
C ARG A 56 -7.73 -17.79 8.23
N ALA A 57 -7.72 -16.48 8.46
CA ALA A 57 -7.72 -15.93 9.80
C ALA A 57 -9.02 -16.26 10.57
N VAL A 58 -10.17 -16.28 9.89
CA VAL A 58 -11.46 -16.67 10.48
C VAL A 58 -11.50 -18.16 10.83
N VAL A 59 -10.87 -19.03 10.02
CA VAL A 59 -10.83 -20.48 10.28
C VAL A 59 -9.90 -20.83 11.43
N ASN A 60 -8.79 -20.12 11.61
CA ASN A 60 -7.84 -20.38 12.70
C ASN A 60 -8.34 -19.96 14.09
N ASP A 61 -9.31 -19.03 14.16
CA ASP A 61 -9.96 -18.60 15.42
C ASP A 61 -10.89 -19.68 16.01
N ALA A 62 -11.31 -20.66 15.20
CA ALA A 62 -12.15 -21.78 15.65
C ALA A 62 -11.35 -22.98 16.19
N THR A 63 -10.02 -23.00 16.04
CA THR A 63 -9.17 -24.13 16.43
C THR A 63 -7.83 -23.66 16.99
N THR A 64 -7.79 -23.21 18.25
CA THR A 64 -6.58 -23.27 19.09
C THR A 64 -6.99 -23.02 20.54
N ALA A 65 -7.45 -24.08 21.19
CA ALA A 65 -7.25 -24.22 22.63
C ALA A 65 -5.80 -24.66 22.87
N GLU A 66 -5.22 -24.15 23.97
CA GLU A 66 -3.92 -24.46 24.59
C GLU A 66 -2.62 -24.40 23.74
N ASP A 67 -1.89 -23.27 23.81
CA ASP A 67 -0.44 -23.26 24.13
C ASP A 67 0.04 -21.86 24.60
N GLU A 68 0.97 -21.86 25.56
CA GLU A 68 1.45 -20.75 26.38
C GLU A 68 2.17 -19.63 25.61
N GLY A 69 1.80 -18.37 25.86
CA GLY A 69 2.62 -17.22 25.48
C GLY A 69 1.90 -15.88 25.31
N SER A 70 1.68 -15.17 26.42
CA SER A 70 1.40 -13.72 26.49
C SER A 70 0.10 -13.22 25.86
N PHE A 71 -1.02 -13.71 26.39
CA PHE A 71 -2.36 -13.12 26.24
C PHE A 71 -2.50 -11.91 27.17
N CYS A 72 -2.55 -10.70 26.61
CA CYS A 72 -2.94 -9.49 27.35
C CYS A 72 -4.48 -9.44 27.41
N GLY A 73 -5.09 -10.34 28.17
CA GLY A 73 -6.51 -10.32 28.48
C GLY A 73 -6.76 -9.73 29.85
N GLY A 74 -7.40 -8.58 29.89
CA GLY A 74 -7.92 -7.94 31.08
C GLY A 74 -8.94 -6.90 30.68
N ASP A 75 -10.20 -7.31 30.67
CA ASP A 75 -11.39 -6.46 30.72
C ASP A 75 -11.33 -5.57 31.98
N ASP A 76 -12.08 -4.47 31.96
CA ASP A 76 -12.16 -3.41 32.99
C ASP A 76 -11.18 -2.22 32.88
N GLY A 77 -11.51 -1.30 31.95
CA GLY A 77 -11.54 0.12 32.29
C GLY A 77 -10.23 0.87 32.53
N ASP A 78 -9.31 0.91 31.56
CA ASP A 78 -8.53 2.09 31.16
C ASP A 78 -7.70 1.71 29.92
N GLY A 79 -7.72 2.54 28.87
CA GLY A 79 -7.26 2.20 27.52
C GLY A 79 -5.74 2.14 27.32
N GLY A 80 -4.99 1.55 28.26
CA GLY A 80 -3.53 1.45 28.22
C GLY A 80 -3.04 0.20 27.49
N GLY A 81 -2.76 0.29 26.18
CA GLY A 81 -2.19 -0.82 25.43
C GLY A 81 -0.85 -1.32 26.00
N CYS A 82 -0.61 -2.64 25.94
CA CYS A 82 0.65 -3.28 26.37
C CYS A 82 1.73 -3.17 25.29
N CYS A 83 3.01 -3.07 25.69
CA CYS A 83 4.11 -3.09 24.73
C CYS A 83 4.26 -4.49 24.12
N LEU A 84 4.25 -4.60 22.78
CA LEU A 84 4.36 -5.90 22.09
C LEU A 84 5.74 -6.56 22.22
N ASN A 85 6.77 -5.84 22.68
CA ASN A 85 8.12 -6.36 22.79
C ASN A 85 8.44 -6.92 24.18
N CYS A 86 8.11 -6.18 25.25
CA CYS A 86 8.41 -6.57 26.63
C CYS A 86 7.17 -6.98 27.45
N GLY A 87 5.96 -6.80 26.92
CA GLY A 87 4.72 -7.11 27.62
C GLY A 87 4.34 -6.14 28.74
N SER A 88 5.05 -5.02 28.92
CA SER A 88 4.72 -4.01 29.94
C SER A 88 3.33 -3.43 29.69
N TYR A 89 2.47 -3.47 30.73
CA TYR A 89 1.12 -2.94 30.69
C TYR A 89 1.13 -1.39 30.66
N GLY A 90 0.30 -0.77 29.81
CA GLY A 90 0.08 0.68 29.79
C GLY A 90 1.22 1.55 29.23
N GLU A 91 2.27 0.98 28.65
CA GLU A 91 3.45 1.73 28.22
C GLU A 91 3.57 1.93 26.71
N THR A 92 2.58 1.55 25.90
CA THR A 92 2.68 1.71 24.45
C THR A 92 2.55 3.17 24.04
N ARG A 93 3.70 3.81 23.80
CA ARG A 93 3.82 5.25 23.49
C ARG A 93 4.55 5.54 22.20
N VAL A 94 5.09 4.54 21.51
CA VAL A 94 5.93 4.79 20.32
C VAL A 94 5.22 4.36 19.03
N LEU A 95 5.03 5.34 18.15
CA LEU A 95 4.47 5.19 16.81
C LEU A 95 5.59 5.08 15.77
N PHE A 96 5.56 4.01 14.97
CA PHE A 96 6.59 3.70 13.96
C PHE A 96 6.27 4.37 12.62
N LEU A 97 7.22 5.09 12.02
CA LEU A 97 7.06 5.66 10.68
C LEU A 97 7.82 4.81 9.64
N PRO A 98 7.22 4.57 8.46
CA PRO A 98 5.99 5.20 7.94
C PRO A 98 4.67 4.48 8.25
N CYS A 99 4.68 3.30 8.88
CA CYS A 99 3.48 2.47 9.02
C CYS A 99 2.43 2.99 10.02
N ARG A 100 2.77 3.97 10.86
CA ARG A 100 1.94 4.62 11.88
C ARG A 100 1.38 3.70 12.98
N HIS A 101 2.03 2.56 13.20
CA HIS A 101 1.65 1.61 14.23
C HIS A 101 2.22 2.02 15.60
N LEU A 102 1.35 2.13 16.59
CA LEU A 102 1.68 2.34 18.00
C LEU A 102 1.82 0.96 18.66
N CYS A 103 3.06 0.52 18.95
CA CYS A 103 3.29 -0.90 19.27
C CYS A 103 4.40 -1.19 20.30
N CYS A 104 5.19 -0.20 20.74
CA CYS A 104 6.14 -0.42 21.82
C CYS A 104 6.24 0.76 22.80
N CYS A 105 6.86 0.50 23.95
CA CYS A 105 7.29 1.53 24.89
C CYS A 105 8.61 2.17 24.44
N THR A 106 8.96 3.30 25.06
CA THR A 106 10.20 4.04 24.79
C THR A 106 11.45 3.24 25.13
N GLY A 107 11.41 2.34 26.11
CA GLY A 107 12.53 1.46 26.44
C GLY A 107 12.80 0.37 25.39
N CYS A 108 11.77 -0.07 24.67
CA CYS A 108 11.90 -1.11 23.65
C CYS A 108 12.16 -0.54 22.25
N GLU A 109 11.92 0.75 22.03
CA GLU A 109 11.91 1.30 20.68
C GLU A 109 13.24 1.16 19.96
N ASP A 110 14.36 1.38 20.65
CA ASP A 110 15.70 1.42 20.04
C ASP A 110 16.14 0.05 19.52
N GLY A 111 15.71 -1.03 20.16
CA GLY A 111 15.99 -2.41 19.72
C GLY A 111 15.17 -2.85 18.51
N LEU A 112 14.10 -2.12 18.16
CA LEU A 112 13.18 -2.48 17.09
C LEU A 112 13.55 -1.78 15.78
N VAL A 113 14.05 -2.56 14.82
CA VAL A 113 14.36 -2.09 13.45
C VAL A 113 13.16 -2.25 12.51
N LEU A 114 12.27 -3.20 12.80
CA LEU A 114 11.02 -3.45 12.08
C LEU A 114 9.84 -3.18 13.00
N CYS A 115 8.71 -2.77 12.41
CA CYS A 115 7.45 -2.66 13.14
C CYS A 115 6.91 -4.06 13.50
N PRO A 116 6.68 -4.39 14.78
CA PRO A 116 6.11 -5.68 15.21
C PRO A 116 4.75 -6.02 14.60
N ILE A 117 3.97 -5.03 14.16
CA ILE A 117 2.62 -5.24 13.59
C ILE A 117 2.66 -5.63 12.11
N CYS A 118 3.55 -5.02 11.32
CA CYS A 118 3.49 -5.13 9.85
C CYS A 118 4.85 -5.36 9.17
N ASN A 119 5.91 -5.57 9.94
CA ASN A 119 7.29 -5.76 9.48
C ASN A 119 7.84 -4.65 8.58
N THR A 120 7.20 -3.48 8.53
CA THR A 120 7.72 -2.31 7.82
C THR A 120 8.98 -1.79 8.54
N PRO A 121 10.07 -1.50 7.84
CA PRO A 121 11.28 -0.92 8.44
C PRO A 121 11.01 0.42 9.13
N LYS A 122 11.45 0.55 10.38
CA LYS A 122 11.38 1.78 11.17
C LYS A 122 12.34 2.80 10.58
N LYS A 123 11.81 3.85 9.95
CA LYS A 123 12.59 4.98 9.44
C LYS A 123 12.67 6.12 10.46
N ASN A 124 11.61 6.30 11.22
CA ASN A 124 11.53 7.30 12.29
C ASN A 124 10.46 6.87 13.30
N ARG A 125 10.33 7.61 14.41
CA ARG A 125 9.37 7.35 15.47
C ARG A 125 8.77 8.64 16.02
N ILE A 126 7.58 8.53 16.61
CA ILE A 126 6.94 9.62 17.35
C ILE A 126 6.51 9.05 18.69
N GLU A 127 6.86 9.74 19.78
CA GLU A 127 6.29 9.46 21.10
C GLU A 127 4.91 10.11 21.20
N ALA A 128 3.90 9.29 21.46
CA ALA A 128 2.51 9.67 21.65
C ALA A 128 2.24 9.86 23.14
N PHE A 129 1.80 11.07 23.50
CA PHE A 129 1.29 11.39 24.82
C PHE A 129 -0.24 11.28 24.77
N VAL A 130 -0.78 10.20 25.34
CA VAL A 130 -2.23 10.03 25.52
C VAL A 130 -2.54 10.56 26.92
N PHE A 131 -3.35 11.63 26.99
CA PHE A 131 -3.77 12.31 28.22
C PHE A 131 -5.05 11.69 28.78
#